data_AF-A0A6G0X2Q1-F1
#
_entry.id   AF-A0A6G0X2Q1-F1
#
_cell.length_a   1.000
_cell.length_b   1.000
_cell.length_c   1.000
_cell.angle_alpha   90.00
_cell.angle_beta   90.00
_cell.angle_gamma   90.00
#
_symmetry.space_group_name_H-M   'P 1'
#
loop_
_entity.id
_entity.type
_entity.pdbx_description
1 polymer ?
#
loop_
_entity_poly.entity_id
_entity_poly.type
_entity_poly.pdbx_seq_one_letter_code
_entity_poly.pdbx_strand_id
1 'polypeptide(L)'
;NINENEISNEFNLFFSGRKYNIIKMTSVFKITLEPILTLCKIIGLMNISYTLEPTGLLIWNMDSTSYSLLECTRMIVLLILTYFSYKDELYYVIYYRVVRFWIVIIAARLSERWTIKLINGIIQFDQKVDLLSPAFMVHQNSISKKKWNIILAVLFLYYVGFRIYDLYLWPPTVYNFNTLLFLFFGIPYILDYVIIIIVYFYLINIACRFKTLNDFWECLPLGLVSVPGEWTYSELAMLIESIRLLHAELSQLFNIFNYSFGKMLLVFFVFCIIDIMYLIYLMIELENVIKHVPLHILIIQIVVFLMFIILAATSINEKKIKIISYLRLIPISKLPVEIKTQLNLALKIKMFLYQISLLNLDEITAFGFFNINLNLVVSVMLLITGFSTIMQMKNHPIILKTVANTKMFHKNWILSGAMNVLILQCCVFFFLCLCTGESVEIPLQFQTMGVVSCRKMNLRREKPKKILGKTGIFTQNQFSTKSIFLYGCNSKTNHCKYLKFSPNIYVKKS
;
A
#
# COMPACT_ATOMS: atom_id res chain seq x y z
N ASN A 1 -18.17 12.74 30.80
CA ASN A 1 -19.17 12.87 29.73
C ASN A 1 -19.39 14.34 29.42
N ILE A 2 -18.45 14.96 28.71
CA ILE A 2 -18.71 16.25 28.06
C ILE A 2 -19.27 15.86 26.69
N ASN A 3 -20.46 16.37 26.39
CA ASN A 3 -21.24 15.97 25.24
C ASN A 3 -20.55 16.54 23.97
N GLU A 4 -19.87 15.70 23.18
CA GLU A 4 -19.16 16.12 21.95
C GLU A 4 -20.08 16.90 20.98
N ASN A 5 -21.40 16.63 21.06
CA ASN A 5 -22.42 17.33 20.30
C ASN A 5 -22.60 18.81 20.70
N GLU A 6 -22.28 19.19 21.94
CA GLU A 6 -22.44 20.56 22.44
C GLU A 6 -21.31 21.47 21.96
N ILE A 7 -20.07 20.96 21.99
CA ILE A 7 -18.89 21.63 21.43
C ILE A 7 -19.05 21.78 19.91
N SER A 8 -19.53 20.75 19.23
CA SER A 8 -19.90 20.81 17.80
C SER A 8 -20.90 21.93 17.52
N ASN A 9 -21.93 22.10 18.37
CA ASN A 9 -22.97 23.10 18.16
C ASN A 9 -22.48 24.53 18.45
N GLU A 10 -21.65 24.76 19.47
CA GLU A 10 -21.00 26.06 19.70
C GLU A 10 -20.06 26.44 18.56
N PHE A 11 -19.31 25.46 18.02
CA PHE A 11 -18.47 25.66 16.85
C PHE A 11 -19.29 26.14 15.65
N ASN A 12 -20.43 25.50 15.37
CA ASN A 12 -21.30 25.89 14.26
C ASN A 12 -21.93 27.29 14.45
N LEU A 13 -22.20 27.68 15.70
CA LEU A 13 -22.82 28.97 16.02
C LEU A 13 -21.84 30.14 15.84
N PHE A 14 -20.55 29.94 16.16
CA PHE A 14 -19.52 30.96 15.97
C PHE A 14 -19.23 31.26 14.48
N PHE A 15 -19.39 30.25 13.60
CA PHE A 15 -19.13 30.40 12.16
C PHE A 15 -20.38 30.70 11.31
N SER A 16 -21.59 30.67 11.89
CA SER A 16 -22.88 30.89 11.21
C SER A 16 -23.07 32.31 10.63
N GLY A 17 -22.33 33.32 11.13
CA GLY A 17 -22.53 34.73 10.79
C GLY A 17 -22.04 35.18 9.40
N ARG A 18 -21.30 34.36 8.64
CA ARG A 18 -20.82 34.73 7.30
C ARG A 18 -21.25 33.70 6.27
N LYS A 19 -22.33 34.00 5.53
CA LYS A 19 -22.67 33.35 4.26
C LYS A 19 -21.60 33.66 3.21
N TYR A 20 -20.44 33.04 3.31
CA TYR A 20 -19.52 32.95 2.18
C TYR A 20 -20.20 32.13 1.08
N ASN A 21 -19.94 32.50 -0.18
CA ASN A 21 -20.40 31.78 -1.37
C ASN A 21 -19.76 30.36 -1.40
N ILE A 22 -20.35 29.43 -0.64
CA ILE A 22 -19.99 28.00 -0.53
C ILE A 22 -20.01 27.28 -1.89
N ILE A 23 -20.61 27.89 -2.92
CA ILE A 23 -20.95 27.23 -4.18
C ILE A 23 -19.79 27.17 -5.20
N LYS A 24 -18.63 27.80 -4.95
CA LYS A 24 -17.54 27.82 -5.98
C LYS A 24 -16.12 27.66 -5.47
N MET A 25 -15.90 26.90 -4.40
CA MET A 25 -14.59 26.32 -4.10
C MET A 25 -14.60 24.83 -4.43
N THR A 26 -14.52 24.52 -5.73
CA THR A 26 -14.01 23.22 -6.14
C THR A 26 -12.58 23.12 -5.62
N SER A 27 -12.36 22.34 -4.57
CA SER A 27 -11.04 22.20 -3.96
C SER A 27 -10.01 21.87 -5.05
N VAL A 28 -8.81 22.45 -4.95
CA VAL A 28 -7.70 22.19 -5.91
C VAL A 28 -7.48 20.67 -6.06
N PHE A 29 -7.67 19.92 -4.97
CA PHE A 29 -7.68 18.47 -4.95
C PHE A 29 -8.65 17.86 -5.96
N LYS A 30 -9.92 18.30 -5.99
CA LYS A 30 -10.95 17.81 -6.91
C LYS A 30 -10.51 17.91 -8.37
N ILE A 31 -9.98 19.07 -8.76
CA ILE A 31 -9.54 19.33 -10.14
C ILE A 31 -8.33 18.46 -10.51
N THR A 32 -7.42 18.21 -9.56
CA THR A 32 -6.24 17.36 -9.79
C THR A 32 -6.54 15.86 -9.72
N LEU A 33 -7.61 15.48 -9.03
CA LEU A 33 -8.03 14.09 -8.83
C LEU A 33 -8.69 13.49 -10.08
N GLU A 34 -9.47 14.29 -10.82
CA GLU A 34 -10.20 13.85 -12.02
C GLU A 34 -9.36 13.10 -13.07
N PRO A 35 -8.19 13.61 -13.54
CA PRO A 35 -7.36 12.88 -14.49
C PRO A 35 -6.81 11.56 -13.92
N ILE A 36 -6.55 11.52 -12.61
CA ILE A 36 -6.02 10.34 -11.93
C ILE A 36 -7.11 9.28 -11.79
N LEU A 37 -8.34 9.68 -11.43
CA LEU A 37 -9.48 8.77 -11.41
C LEU A 37 -9.79 8.22 -12.80
N THR A 38 -9.70 9.06 -13.82
CA THR A 38 -9.87 8.64 -15.22
C THR A 38 -8.84 7.58 -15.59
N LEU A 39 -7.57 7.79 -15.23
CA LEU A 39 -6.50 6.82 -15.43
C LEU A 39 -6.76 5.50 -14.67
N CYS A 40 -7.17 5.57 -13.40
CA CYS A 40 -7.54 4.40 -12.59
C CYS A 40 -8.65 3.58 -13.25
N LYS A 41 -9.68 4.26 -13.78
CA LYS A 41 -10.84 3.62 -14.44
C LYS A 41 -10.46 2.95 -15.75
N ILE A 42 -9.66 3.63 -16.58
CA ILE A 42 -9.20 3.09 -17.87
C ILE A 42 -8.41 1.80 -17.65
N ILE A 43 -7.47 1.81 -16.70
CA ILE A 43 -6.64 0.63 -16.39
C ILE A 43 -7.43 -0.45 -15.65
N GLY A 44 -8.51 -0.09 -14.95
CA GLY A 44 -9.33 -1.03 -14.22
C GLY A 44 -9.00 -1.20 -12.75
N LEU A 45 -8.23 -0.26 -12.18
CA LEU A 45 -7.93 -0.21 -10.76
C LEU A 45 -9.15 0.22 -9.93
N MET A 46 -10.08 0.94 -10.55
CA MET A 46 -11.33 1.41 -9.95
C MET A 46 -12.50 1.22 -10.91
N ASN A 47 -13.70 1.00 -10.37
CA ASN A 47 -14.93 0.81 -11.10
C ASN A 47 -15.34 2.11 -11.77
N ILE A 48 -15.86 1.98 -12.99
CA ILE A 48 -16.28 3.11 -13.80
C ILE A 48 -17.52 3.78 -13.21
N SER A 49 -18.33 3.02 -12.46
CA SER A 49 -19.56 3.47 -11.78
C SER A 49 -19.36 4.54 -10.70
N TYR A 50 -18.11 4.78 -10.26
CA TYR A 50 -17.84 5.83 -9.29
C TYR A 50 -17.79 7.20 -9.95
N THR A 51 -18.71 8.09 -9.61
CA THR A 51 -18.75 9.44 -10.15
C THR A 51 -18.43 10.46 -9.07
N LEU A 52 -17.77 11.55 -9.46
CA LEU A 52 -17.45 12.66 -8.58
C LEU A 52 -18.64 13.62 -8.57
N GLU A 53 -19.32 13.76 -7.44
CA GLU A 53 -20.45 14.66 -7.32
C GLU A 53 -20.05 16.15 -7.41
N PRO A 54 -21.01 17.07 -7.59
CA PRO A 54 -20.78 18.51 -7.45
C PRO A 54 -20.15 18.86 -6.10
N THR A 55 -20.58 18.19 -5.03
CA THR A 55 -20.03 18.27 -3.65
C THR A 55 -18.55 17.86 -3.57
N GLY A 56 -18.06 17.15 -4.59
CA GLY A 56 -16.72 16.58 -4.64
C GLY A 56 -16.65 15.16 -4.10
N LEU A 57 -17.67 14.68 -3.38
CA LEU A 57 -17.67 13.32 -2.86
C LEU A 57 -17.74 12.29 -4.00
N LEU A 58 -16.99 11.21 -3.86
CA LEU A 58 -17.03 10.08 -4.76
C LEU A 58 -18.15 9.14 -4.31
N ILE A 59 -19.18 9.01 -5.14
CA ILE A 59 -20.36 8.20 -4.86
C ILE A 59 -20.50 7.11 -5.91
N TRP A 60 -21.00 5.96 -5.45
CA TRP A 60 -21.30 4.84 -6.33
C TRP A 60 -22.63 5.07 -7.01
N ASN A 61 -22.62 5.27 -8.33
CA ASN A 61 -23.83 5.31 -9.12
C ASN A 61 -24.25 3.88 -9.50
N MET A 62 -25.23 3.34 -8.78
CA MET A 62 -25.78 1.99 -8.99
C MET A 62 -26.76 1.91 -10.17
N ASP A 63 -27.45 3.01 -10.47
CA ASP A 63 -28.70 2.96 -11.24
C ASP A 63 -28.49 2.95 -12.76
N SER A 64 -27.27 3.22 -13.23
CA SER A 64 -27.01 3.24 -14.66
C SER A 64 -26.54 1.87 -15.15
N THR A 65 -27.40 1.19 -15.90
CA THR A 65 -27.08 -0.02 -16.66
C THR A 65 -25.87 0.18 -17.59
N SER A 66 -25.64 1.41 -18.06
CA SER A 66 -24.51 1.79 -18.91
C SER A 66 -23.14 1.57 -18.26
N TYR A 67 -22.96 1.88 -16.97
CA TYR A 67 -21.66 1.66 -16.30
C TYR A 67 -21.36 0.19 -16.09
N SER A 68 -22.37 -0.62 -15.78
CA SER A 68 -22.21 -2.08 -15.69
C SER A 68 -21.77 -2.66 -17.04
N LEU A 69 -22.41 -2.24 -18.14
CA LEU A 69 -22.04 -2.68 -19.48
C LEU A 69 -20.62 -2.24 -19.87
N LEU A 70 -20.22 -1.00 -19.54
CA LEU A 70 -18.87 -0.51 -19.82
C LEU A 70 -17.81 -1.26 -19.00
N GLU A 71 -18.12 -1.61 -17.76
CA GLU A 71 -17.23 -2.39 -16.89
C GLU A 71 -17.09 -3.84 -17.40
N CYS A 72 -18.19 -4.47 -17.81
CA CYS A 72 -18.16 -5.77 -18.48
C CYS A 72 -17.34 -5.71 -19.78
N THR A 73 -17.54 -4.68 -20.60
CA THR A 73 -16.78 -4.47 -21.84
C THR A 73 -15.29 -4.33 -21.56
N ARG A 74 -14.91 -3.54 -20.54
CA ARG A 74 -13.52 -3.37 -20.11
C ARG A 74 -12.90 -4.70 -19.68
N MET A 75 -13.61 -5.51 -18.88
CA MET A 75 -13.13 -6.83 -18.45
C MET A 75 -12.99 -7.80 -19.62
N ILE A 76 -13.93 -7.80 -20.57
CA ILE A 76 -13.85 -8.59 -21.80
C ILE A 76 -12.63 -8.17 -22.64
N VAL A 77 -12.41 -6.87 -22.83
CA VAL A 77 -11.21 -6.37 -23.53
C VAL A 77 -9.94 -6.84 -22.83
N LEU A 78 -9.82 -6.68 -21.50
CA LEU A 78 -8.63 -7.14 -20.77
C LEU A 78 -8.42 -8.66 -20.88
N LEU A 79 -9.49 -9.46 -20.88
CA LEU A 79 -9.42 -10.91 -21.08
C LEU A 79 -9.01 -11.27 -22.50
N ILE A 80 -9.52 -10.57 -23.52
CA ILE A 80 -9.14 -10.75 -24.92
C ILE A 80 -7.66 -10.41 -25.11
N LEU A 81 -7.20 -9.27 -24.56
CA LEU A 81 -5.80 -8.87 -24.59
C LEU A 81 -4.90 -9.91 -23.89
N THR A 82 -5.37 -10.45 -22.76
CA THR A 82 -4.69 -11.54 -22.03
C THR A 82 -4.61 -12.81 -22.86
N TYR A 83 -5.71 -13.17 -23.53
CA TYR A 83 -5.78 -14.36 -24.38
C TYR A 83 -4.88 -14.25 -25.61
N PHE A 84 -4.84 -13.10 -26.27
CA PHE A 84 -3.90 -12.88 -27.37
C PHE A 84 -2.45 -12.96 -26.90
N SER A 85 -2.14 -12.36 -25.74
CA SER A 85 -0.80 -12.47 -25.12
C SER A 85 -0.40 -13.92 -24.82
N TYR A 86 -1.38 -14.81 -24.61
CA TYR A 86 -1.16 -16.23 -24.38
C TYR A 86 -0.98 -17.04 -25.68
N LYS A 87 -1.72 -16.71 -26.75
CA LYS A 87 -1.79 -17.53 -27.97
C LYS A 87 -0.50 -17.51 -28.81
N ASP A 88 0.25 -16.42 -28.79
CA ASP A 88 1.39 -16.20 -29.70
C ASP A 88 2.65 -17.06 -29.42
N GLU A 89 2.54 -18.18 -28.70
CA GLU A 89 3.68 -19.03 -28.26
C GLU A 89 4.80 -18.24 -27.56
N LEU A 90 4.45 -17.09 -26.98
CA LEU A 90 5.46 -16.18 -26.46
C LEU A 90 6.06 -16.71 -25.16
N TYR A 91 7.36 -16.44 -25.03
CA TYR A 91 8.24 -16.81 -23.93
C TYR A 91 7.62 -16.65 -22.52
N TYR A 92 8.05 -17.48 -21.57
CA TYR A 92 7.73 -17.47 -20.13
C TYR A 92 7.57 -16.08 -19.51
N VAL A 93 8.36 -15.11 -19.98
CA VAL A 93 8.33 -13.71 -19.57
C VAL A 93 6.94 -13.09 -19.73
N ILE A 94 6.27 -13.27 -20.87
CA ILE A 94 4.96 -12.66 -21.12
C ILE A 94 3.91 -13.25 -20.20
N TYR A 95 4.00 -14.54 -19.90
CA TYR A 95 3.13 -15.21 -18.95
C TYR A 95 3.23 -14.60 -17.55
N TYR A 96 4.47 -14.45 -17.07
CA TYR A 96 4.74 -13.81 -15.80
C TYR A 96 4.17 -12.38 -15.75
N ARG A 97 4.29 -11.62 -16.85
CA ARG A 97 3.75 -10.26 -16.97
C ARG A 97 2.24 -10.21 -16.87
N VAL A 98 1.55 -11.11 -17.56
CA VAL A 98 0.09 -11.24 -17.51
C VAL A 98 -0.36 -11.60 -16.09
N VAL A 99 0.28 -12.58 -15.46
CA VAL A 99 -0.03 -13.00 -14.08
C VAL A 99 0.16 -11.82 -13.11
N ARG A 100 1.28 -11.11 -13.23
CA ARG A 100 1.54 -9.90 -12.46
C ARG A 100 0.45 -8.84 -12.65
N PHE A 101 0.09 -8.56 -13.90
CA PHE A 101 -0.94 -7.58 -14.25
C PHE A 101 -2.25 -7.90 -13.51
N TRP A 102 -2.73 -9.14 -13.59
CA TRP A 102 -3.95 -9.56 -12.93
C TRP A 102 -3.85 -9.51 -11.40
N ILE A 103 -2.74 -9.92 -10.81
CA ILE A 103 -2.55 -9.87 -9.36
C ILE A 103 -2.62 -8.43 -8.85
N VAL A 104 -2.03 -7.47 -9.56
CA VAL A 104 -2.14 -6.05 -9.21
C VAL A 104 -3.58 -5.54 -9.35
N ILE A 105 -4.26 -5.86 -10.46
CA ILE A 105 -5.67 -5.45 -10.66
C ILE A 105 -6.55 -6.00 -9.53
N ILE A 106 -6.38 -7.27 -9.17
CA ILE A 106 -7.12 -7.89 -8.07
C ILE A 106 -6.80 -7.18 -6.74
N ALA A 107 -5.52 -6.93 -6.45
CA ALA A 107 -5.11 -6.22 -5.24
C ALA A 107 -5.72 -4.81 -5.17
N ALA A 108 -5.81 -4.11 -6.29
CA ALA A 108 -6.46 -2.80 -6.40
C ALA A 108 -7.97 -2.88 -6.15
N ARG A 109 -8.64 -3.89 -6.72
CA ARG A 109 -10.09 -4.10 -6.50
C ARG A 109 -10.44 -4.43 -5.07
N LEU A 110 -9.61 -5.23 -4.41
CA LEU A 110 -9.79 -5.52 -2.99
C LEU A 110 -9.58 -4.29 -2.10
N SER A 111 -8.89 -3.26 -2.59
CA SER A 111 -8.65 -2.02 -1.84
C SER A 111 -9.55 -0.86 -2.25
N GLU A 112 -10.37 -1.02 -3.29
CA GLU A 112 -11.25 0.01 -3.85
C GLU A 112 -12.11 0.70 -2.79
N ARG A 113 -12.79 -0.07 -1.93
CA ARG A 113 -13.61 0.49 -0.83
C ARG A 113 -12.83 1.42 0.09
N TRP A 114 -11.57 1.10 0.37
CA TRP A 114 -10.70 1.92 1.21
C TRP A 114 -10.17 3.14 0.46
N THR A 115 -9.86 3.01 -0.83
CA THR A 115 -9.45 4.15 -1.68
C THR A 115 -10.56 5.20 -1.76
N ILE A 116 -11.82 4.78 -1.86
CA ILE A 116 -12.97 5.70 -1.87
C ILE A 116 -13.11 6.43 -0.53
N LYS A 117 -12.98 5.68 0.58
CA LYS A 117 -12.95 6.28 1.93
C LYS A 117 -11.81 7.27 2.08
N LEU A 118 -10.63 6.99 1.50
CA LEU A 118 -9.50 7.91 1.51
C LEU A 118 -9.83 9.21 0.77
N ILE A 119 -10.35 9.12 -0.46
CA ILE A 119 -10.72 10.28 -1.27
C ILE A 119 -11.74 11.15 -0.53
N ASN A 120 -12.82 10.54 -0.04
CA ASN A 120 -13.88 11.27 0.66
C ASN A 120 -13.38 11.86 1.97
N GLY A 121 -12.55 11.12 2.71
CA GLY A 121 -11.96 11.60 3.94
C GLY A 121 -10.99 12.77 3.73
N ILE A 122 -10.21 12.77 2.63
CA ILE A 122 -9.37 13.90 2.25
C ILE A 122 -10.21 15.15 1.99
N ILE A 123 -11.34 15.01 1.28
CA ILE A 123 -12.24 16.13 0.98
C ILE A 123 -12.88 16.68 2.25
N GLN A 124 -13.34 15.80 3.15
CA GLN A 124 -13.90 16.19 4.44
C GLN A 124 -12.86 16.91 5.32
N PHE A 125 -11.61 16.45 5.29
CA PHE A 125 -10.52 17.11 5.99
C PHE A 125 -10.28 18.52 5.45
N ASP A 126 -10.22 18.68 4.11
CA ASP A 126 -10.04 19.99 3.48
C ASP A 126 -11.18 20.96 3.85
N GLN A 127 -12.44 20.48 3.86
CA GLN A 127 -13.59 21.28 4.28
C GLN A 127 -13.47 21.78 5.72
N LYS A 128 -12.98 20.94 6.64
CA LYS A 128 -12.76 21.33 8.04
C LYS A 128 -11.62 22.34 8.19
N VAL A 129 -10.55 22.18 7.41
CA VAL A 129 -9.44 23.15 7.38
C VAL A 129 -9.92 24.50 6.83
N ASP A 130 -10.76 24.51 5.80
CA ASP A 130 -11.29 25.73 5.19
C ASP A 130 -12.20 26.51 6.16
N LEU A 131 -12.89 25.83 7.07
CA LEU A 131 -13.65 26.49 8.15
C LEU A 131 -12.74 27.18 9.17
N LEU A 132 -11.53 26.65 9.39
CA LEU A 132 -10.57 27.18 10.36
C LEU A 132 -9.65 28.25 9.78
N SER A 133 -9.30 28.17 8.49
CA SER A 133 -8.30 29.05 7.84
C SER A 133 -8.60 30.57 7.97
N PRO A 134 -9.85 31.07 7.80
CA PRO A 134 -10.14 32.50 7.87
C PRO A 134 -9.85 33.12 9.23
N ALA A 135 -9.91 32.33 10.31
CA ALA A 135 -9.63 32.80 11.66
C ALA A 135 -8.13 32.98 11.92
N PHE A 136 -7.26 32.27 11.19
CA PHE A 136 -5.84 32.13 11.55
C PHE A 136 -4.87 32.53 10.44
N MET A 137 -5.36 33.04 9.31
CA MET A 137 -4.57 33.46 8.14
C MET A 137 -3.58 32.40 7.60
N VAL A 138 -3.75 31.12 7.97
CA VAL A 138 -2.90 30.03 7.50
C VAL A 138 -3.31 29.65 6.09
N HIS A 139 -2.37 29.79 5.16
CA HIS A 139 -2.59 29.39 3.78
C HIS A 139 -2.60 27.86 3.67
N GLN A 140 -3.67 27.30 3.13
CA GLN A 140 -3.75 25.86 2.87
C GLN A 140 -2.68 25.47 1.86
N ASN A 141 -1.72 24.65 2.27
CA ASN A 141 -0.74 24.12 1.32
C ASN A 141 -1.43 23.08 0.45
N SER A 142 -1.77 23.44 -0.78
CA SER A 142 -2.11 22.51 -1.83
C SER A 142 -1.09 22.60 -2.94
N ILE A 143 -0.81 21.47 -3.61
CA ILE A 143 -0.02 21.53 -4.84
C ILE A 143 -0.88 22.15 -5.91
N SER A 144 -0.38 23.24 -6.49
CA SER A 144 -1.08 23.90 -7.57
C SER A 144 -1.29 22.95 -8.76
N LYS A 145 -2.44 23.10 -9.43
CA LYS A 145 -2.77 22.35 -10.66
C LYS A 145 -1.63 22.38 -11.68
N LYS A 146 -0.97 23.54 -11.84
CA LYS A 146 0.18 23.71 -12.73
C LYS A 146 1.34 22.78 -12.36
N LYS A 147 1.69 22.66 -11.08
CA LYS A 147 2.76 21.75 -10.62
C LYS A 147 2.39 20.29 -10.86
N TRP A 148 1.15 19.88 -10.58
CA TRP A 148 0.68 18.53 -10.86
C TRP A 148 0.74 18.20 -12.35
N ASN A 149 0.26 19.11 -13.20
CA ASN A 149 0.32 18.92 -14.64
C ASN A 149 1.77 18.80 -15.15
N ILE A 150 2.71 19.57 -14.58
CA ILE A 150 4.14 19.43 -14.90
C ILE A 150 4.65 18.06 -14.48
N ILE A 151 4.36 17.59 -13.26
CA ILE A 151 4.79 16.26 -12.78
C ILE A 151 4.22 15.16 -13.69
N LEU A 152 2.93 15.20 -14.00
CA LEU A 152 2.27 14.24 -14.88
C LEU A 152 2.86 14.28 -16.29
N ALA A 153 3.13 15.47 -16.84
CA ALA A 153 3.72 15.62 -18.16
C ALA A 153 5.17 15.09 -18.21
N VAL A 154 5.98 15.36 -17.17
CA VAL A 154 7.36 14.87 -17.07
C VAL A 154 7.38 13.35 -16.95
N LEU A 155 6.54 12.79 -16.08
CA LEU A 155 6.40 11.34 -15.95
C LEU A 155 5.92 10.73 -17.28
N PHE A 156 4.99 11.38 -18.00
CA PHE A 156 4.44 10.85 -19.24
C PHE A 156 5.48 10.90 -20.35
N LEU A 157 6.21 12.00 -20.46
CA LEU A 157 7.32 12.14 -21.39
C LEU A 157 8.43 11.12 -21.10
N TYR A 158 8.72 10.87 -19.81
CA TYR A 158 9.64 9.83 -19.40
C TYR A 158 9.16 8.44 -19.87
N TYR A 159 7.89 8.11 -19.66
CA TYR A 159 7.31 6.86 -20.14
C TYR A 159 7.38 6.71 -21.66
N VAL A 160 6.98 7.74 -22.41
CA VAL A 160 7.01 7.73 -23.88
C VAL A 160 8.44 7.64 -24.40
N GLY A 161 9.38 8.41 -23.84
CA GLY A 161 10.79 8.36 -24.21
C GLY A 161 11.40 6.98 -23.95
N PHE A 162 11.04 6.37 -22.82
CA PHE A 162 11.44 5.00 -22.51
C PHE A 162 10.88 3.99 -23.52
N ARG A 163 9.61 4.12 -23.91
CA ARG A 163 9.00 3.25 -24.92
C ARG A 163 9.65 3.39 -26.30
N ILE A 164 9.96 4.61 -26.72
CA ILE A 164 10.67 4.86 -27.97
C ILE A 164 12.07 4.22 -27.91
N TYR A 165 12.74 4.38 -26.76
CA TYR A 165 14.05 3.77 -26.52
C TYR A 165 14.01 2.24 -26.59
N ASP A 166 13.01 1.59 -25.97
CA ASP A 166 12.83 0.14 -26.06
C ASP A 166 12.56 -0.33 -27.49
N LEU A 167 11.68 0.36 -28.23
CA LEU A 167 11.39 0.06 -29.63
C LEU A 167 12.62 0.20 -30.52
N TYR A 168 13.49 1.17 -30.22
CA TYR A 168 14.74 1.37 -30.92
C TYR A 168 15.74 0.23 -30.67
N LEU A 169 15.83 -0.24 -29.43
CA LEU A 169 16.74 -1.32 -29.05
C LEU A 169 16.27 -2.71 -29.48
N TRP A 170 14.96 -2.93 -29.44
CA TRP A 170 14.32 -4.20 -29.77
C TRP A 170 13.28 -3.98 -30.88
N PRO A 171 13.72 -3.61 -32.10
CA PRO A 171 12.79 -3.34 -33.18
C PRO A 171 11.98 -4.60 -33.48
N PRO A 172 10.64 -4.51 -33.55
CA PRO A 172 9.81 -5.63 -33.93
C PRO A 172 10.16 -6.04 -35.36
N THR A 173 10.31 -7.34 -35.61
CA THR A 173 10.58 -7.86 -36.95
C THR A 173 9.42 -7.63 -37.92
N VAL A 174 8.19 -7.58 -37.40
CA VAL A 174 6.97 -7.30 -38.15
C VAL A 174 6.05 -6.40 -37.31
N TYR A 175 5.48 -5.36 -37.91
CA TYR A 175 4.48 -4.49 -37.27
C TYR A 175 3.09 -5.12 -37.36
N ASN A 176 2.78 -6.03 -36.42
CA ASN A 176 1.47 -6.68 -36.31
C ASN A 176 0.69 -6.17 -35.09
N PHE A 177 -0.58 -6.57 -34.95
CA PHE A 177 -1.37 -6.31 -33.74
C PHE A 177 -0.65 -6.77 -32.45
N ASN A 178 0.13 -7.84 -32.54
CA ASN A 178 0.96 -8.37 -31.45
C ASN A 178 2.02 -7.35 -30.97
N THR A 179 2.54 -6.52 -31.86
CA THR A 179 3.47 -5.44 -31.52
C THR A 179 2.78 -4.38 -30.66
N LEU A 180 1.50 -4.10 -30.93
CA LEU A 180 0.69 -3.18 -30.12
C LEU A 180 0.39 -3.76 -28.74
N LEU A 181 0.09 -5.06 -28.65
CA LEU A 181 -0.05 -5.77 -27.37
C LEU A 181 1.25 -5.73 -26.56
N PHE A 182 2.39 -5.97 -27.21
CA PHE A 182 3.70 -5.86 -26.58
C PHE A 182 3.99 -4.43 -26.11
N LEU A 183 3.48 -3.41 -26.79
CA LEU A 183 3.60 -2.02 -26.37
C LEU A 183 2.77 -1.71 -25.12
N PHE A 184 1.59 -2.33 -24.95
CA PHE A 184 0.75 -2.14 -23.77
C PHE A 184 1.21 -2.96 -22.55
N PHE A 185 1.56 -4.23 -22.76
CA PHE A 185 1.93 -5.18 -21.69
C PHE A 185 3.44 -5.40 -21.54
N GLY A 186 4.25 -4.86 -22.44
CA GLY A 186 5.71 -4.95 -22.37
C GLY A 186 6.28 -4.07 -21.27
N ILE A 187 7.54 -4.31 -20.95
CA ILE A 187 8.32 -3.44 -20.05
C ILE A 187 8.63 -2.14 -20.81
N PRO A 188 8.53 -0.95 -20.18
CA PRO A 188 8.10 -0.69 -18.82
C PRO A 188 6.59 -0.77 -18.68
N TYR A 189 6.12 -1.46 -17.65
CA TYR A 189 4.71 -1.73 -17.49
C TYR A 189 3.93 -0.44 -17.32
N ILE A 190 2.95 -0.19 -18.21
CA ILE A 190 2.03 0.96 -18.07
C ILE A 190 1.34 0.93 -16.70
N LEU A 191 1.09 -0.27 -16.19
CA LEU A 191 0.51 -0.51 -14.89
C LEU A 191 1.42 -0.02 -13.75
N ASP A 192 2.72 -0.31 -13.77
CA ASP A 192 3.65 0.17 -12.75
C ASP A 192 3.69 1.70 -12.72
N TYR A 193 3.77 2.29 -13.91
CA TYR A 193 3.74 3.73 -14.09
C TYR A 193 2.45 4.35 -13.49
N VAL A 194 1.30 3.74 -13.77
CA VAL A 194 0.01 4.16 -13.22
C VAL A 194 -0.02 4.02 -11.69
N ILE A 195 0.43 2.89 -11.14
CA ILE A 195 0.52 2.69 -9.68
C ILE A 195 1.39 3.79 -9.04
N ILE A 196 2.56 4.08 -9.62
CA ILE A 196 3.48 5.07 -9.09
C ILE A 196 2.83 6.45 -9.09
N ILE A 197 2.18 6.86 -10.17
CA ILE A 197 1.46 8.14 -10.22
C ILE A 197 0.40 8.21 -9.12
N ILE A 198 -0.42 7.17 -9.00
CA ILE A 198 -1.55 7.17 -8.07
C ILE A 198 -1.03 7.22 -6.63
N VAL A 199 -0.11 6.33 -6.27
CA VAL A 199 0.44 6.25 -4.92
C VAL A 199 1.17 7.55 -4.59
N TYR A 200 2.02 8.04 -5.49
CA TYR A 200 2.72 9.31 -5.29
C TYR A 200 1.74 10.47 -5.11
N PHE A 201 0.67 10.53 -5.92
CA PHE A 201 -0.36 11.54 -5.79
C PHE A 201 -0.98 11.56 -4.39
N TYR A 202 -1.39 10.41 -3.88
CA TYR A 202 -2.00 10.34 -2.54
C TYR A 202 -0.98 10.62 -1.43
N LEU A 203 0.24 10.09 -1.53
CA LEU A 203 1.30 10.35 -0.55
C LEU A 203 1.61 11.85 -0.43
N ILE A 204 1.81 12.51 -1.56
CA ILE A 204 2.12 13.93 -1.59
C ILE A 204 0.94 14.77 -1.09
N ASN A 205 -0.29 14.39 -1.42
CA ASN A 205 -1.48 15.04 -0.89
C ASN A 205 -1.56 14.94 0.63
N ILE A 206 -1.27 13.77 1.20
CA ILE A 206 -1.20 13.58 2.65
C ILE A 206 -0.06 14.41 3.25
N ALA A 207 1.12 14.43 2.61
CA ALA A 207 2.27 15.23 3.04
C ALA A 207 1.95 16.74 3.11
N CYS A 208 1.25 17.28 2.11
CA CYS A 208 0.83 18.68 2.09
C CYS A 208 -0.13 19.04 3.24
N ARG A 209 -0.98 18.10 3.66
CA ARG A 209 -1.90 18.30 4.79
C ARG A 209 -1.17 18.24 6.12
N PHE A 210 -0.21 17.33 6.26
CA PHE A 210 0.70 17.34 7.42
C PHE A 210 1.52 18.63 7.46
N LYS A 211 1.93 19.17 6.29
CA LYS A 211 2.59 20.47 6.22
C LYS A 211 1.66 21.60 6.68
N THR A 212 0.42 21.65 6.19
CA THR A 212 -0.57 22.65 6.64
C THR A 212 -0.80 22.59 8.15
N LEU A 213 -0.83 21.37 8.71
CA LEU A 213 -0.90 21.19 10.16
C LEU A 213 0.36 21.71 10.89
N ASN A 214 1.55 21.49 10.34
CA ASN A 214 2.78 22.09 10.87
C ASN A 214 2.73 23.61 10.83
N ASP A 215 2.20 24.22 9.78
CA ASP A 215 2.09 25.67 9.67
C ASP A 215 1.12 26.23 10.73
N PHE A 216 0.03 25.51 11.06
CA PHE A 216 -0.81 25.87 12.21
C PHE A 216 -0.05 25.80 13.54
N TRP A 217 0.85 24.82 13.72
CA TRP A 217 1.71 24.75 14.91
C TRP A 217 2.73 25.90 14.95
N GLU A 218 3.26 26.32 13.81
CA GLU A 218 4.19 27.45 13.71
C GLU A 218 3.54 28.79 14.04
N CYS A 219 2.24 28.94 13.80
CA CYS A 219 1.49 30.16 14.14
C CYS A 219 1.19 30.32 15.64
N LEU A 220 1.40 29.29 16.46
CA LEU A 220 1.16 29.39 17.90
C LEU A 220 2.23 30.26 18.58
N PRO A 221 1.84 31.17 19.49
CA PRO A 221 2.80 32.01 20.21
C PRO A 221 3.77 31.17 21.05
N LEU A 222 5.06 31.55 21.03
CA LEU A 222 6.09 30.87 21.80
C LEU A 222 5.76 30.88 23.29
N GLY A 223 5.67 29.70 23.89
CA GLY A 223 5.32 29.55 25.31
C GLY A 223 3.81 29.62 25.61
N LEU A 224 2.95 29.72 24.58
CA LEU A 224 1.49 29.81 24.73
C LEU A 224 1.04 30.94 25.67
N VAL A 225 1.83 32.03 25.73
CA VAL A 225 1.51 33.21 26.55
C VAL A 225 0.62 34.12 25.72
N SER A 226 -0.53 34.52 26.28
CA SER A 226 -1.40 35.50 25.65
C SER A 226 -0.67 36.84 25.55
N VAL A 227 -0.50 37.36 24.35
CA VAL A 227 -0.03 38.73 24.15
C VAL A 227 -1.27 39.64 24.18
N PRO A 228 -1.34 40.62 25.09
CA PRO A 228 -2.48 41.54 25.16
C PRO A 228 -2.71 42.21 23.81
N GLY A 229 -3.90 42.03 23.23
CA GLY A 229 -4.28 42.59 21.93
C GLY A 229 -4.16 41.65 20.73
N GLU A 230 -3.60 40.45 20.88
CA GLU A 230 -3.51 39.47 19.78
C GLU A 230 -4.35 38.21 20.00
N TRP A 231 -4.16 37.52 21.14
CA TRP A 231 -4.77 36.21 21.38
C TRP A 231 -5.34 36.10 22.78
N THR A 232 -6.64 35.80 22.87
CA THR A 232 -7.26 35.41 24.13
C THR A 232 -6.96 33.95 24.46
N TYR A 233 -6.97 33.60 25.75
CA TYR A 233 -6.74 32.21 26.18
C TYR A 233 -7.78 31.23 25.62
N SER A 234 -9.03 31.66 25.45
CA SER A 234 -10.10 30.85 24.85
C SER A 234 -9.84 30.55 23.38
N GLU A 235 -9.42 31.55 22.59
CA GLU A 235 -9.05 31.36 21.18
C GLU A 235 -7.87 30.40 21.04
N LEU A 236 -6.84 30.55 21.88
CA LEU A 236 -5.69 29.65 21.89
C LEU A 236 -6.09 28.21 22.25
N ALA A 237 -6.95 28.03 23.25
CA ALA A 237 -7.45 26.72 23.65
C ALA A 237 -8.31 26.07 22.56
N MET A 238 -9.17 26.85 21.88
CA MET A 238 -9.97 26.37 20.74
C MET A 238 -9.10 25.99 19.54
N LEU A 239 -8.05 26.78 19.25
CA LEU A 239 -7.11 26.50 18.18
C LEU A 239 -6.34 25.20 18.44
N ILE A 240 -5.78 25.03 19.64
CA ILE A 240 -5.06 23.80 20.02
C ILE A 240 -5.99 22.58 19.91
N GLU A 241 -7.23 22.71 20.37
CA GLU A 241 -8.22 21.63 20.24
C GLU A 241 -8.53 21.29 18.77
N SER A 242 -8.68 22.32 17.94
CA SER A 242 -8.93 22.16 16.51
C SER A 242 -7.75 21.47 15.80
N ILE A 243 -6.52 21.88 16.11
CA ILE A 243 -5.30 21.25 15.60
C ILE A 243 -5.22 19.79 16.05
N ARG A 244 -5.58 19.49 17.31
CA ARG A 244 -5.62 18.13 17.86
C ARG A 244 -6.58 17.23 17.08
N LEU A 245 -7.80 17.73 16.82
CA LEU A 245 -8.83 17.02 16.06
C LEU A 245 -8.39 16.80 14.60
N LEU A 246 -7.88 17.84 13.94
CA LEU A 246 -7.32 17.72 12.59
C LEU A 246 -6.19 16.69 12.52
N HIS A 247 -5.28 16.69 13.49
CA HIS A 247 -4.20 15.70 13.54
C HIS A 247 -4.74 14.27 13.67
N ALA A 248 -5.76 14.05 14.52
CA ALA A 248 -6.38 12.75 14.70
C ALA A 248 -7.05 12.26 13.41
N GLU A 249 -7.77 13.14 12.71
CA GLU A 249 -8.39 12.83 11.42
C GLU A 249 -7.35 12.54 10.33
N LEU A 250 -6.30 13.36 10.23
CA LEU A 250 -5.24 13.16 9.26
C LEU A 250 -4.46 11.86 9.52
N SER A 251 -4.27 11.52 10.78
CA SER A 251 -3.71 10.24 11.22
C SER A 251 -4.61 9.06 10.84
N GLN A 252 -5.92 9.20 10.98
CA GLN A 252 -6.88 8.21 10.51
C GLN A 252 -6.86 8.07 8.98
N LEU A 253 -6.77 9.17 8.23
CA LEU A 253 -6.62 9.15 6.77
C LEU A 253 -5.34 8.43 6.35
N PHE A 254 -4.25 8.66 7.06
CA PHE A 254 -2.99 7.96 6.84
C PHE A 254 -3.13 6.45 7.08
N ASN A 255 -3.85 6.03 8.13
CA ASN A 255 -4.15 4.62 8.34
C ASN A 255 -5.06 4.04 7.24
N ILE A 256 -6.05 4.80 6.77
CA ILE A 256 -6.87 4.41 5.60
C ILE A 256 -6.01 4.29 4.33
N PHE A 257 -4.99 5.13 4.16
CA PHE A 257 -4.01 5.01 3.07
C PHE A 257 -3.25 3.67 3.16
N ASN A 258 -2.77 3.29 4.35
CA ASN A 258 -2.10 2.00 4.54
C ASN A 258 -3.04 0.82 4.21
N TYR A 259 -4.32 0.88 4.55
CA TYR A 259 -5.29 -0.17 4.18
C TYR A 259 -5.66 -0.19 2.70
N SER A 260 -5.68 0.97 2.03
CA SER A 260 -6.01 1.08 0.61
C SER A 260 -4.80 0.70 -0.27
N PHE A 261 -3.70 1.42 -0.14
CA PHE A 261 -2.55 1.23 -1.02
C PHE A 261 -1.54 0.23 -0.48
N GLY A 262 -1.56 -0.13 0.81
CA GLY A 262 -0.58 -1.05 1.39
C GLY A 262 -0.52 -2.42 0.70
N LYS A 263 -1.67 -3.01 0.32
CA LYS A 263 -1.72 -4.26 -0.44
C LYS A 263 -1.16 -4.11 -1.85
N MET A 264 -1.54 -3.04 -2.54
CA MET A 264 -1.06 -2.72 -3.88
C MET A 264 0.45 -2.48 -3.89
N LEU A 265 0.96 -1.74 -2.90
CA LEU A 265 2.37 -1.49 -2.69
C LEU A 265 3.13 -2.77 -2.37
N LEU A 266 2.62 -3.63 -1.48
CA LEU A 266 3.25 -4.92 -1.18
C LEU A 266 3.45 -5.74 -2.46
N VAL A 267 2.38 -5.89 -3.23
CA VAL A 267 2.41 -6.63 -4.51
C VAL A 267 3.39 -5.98 -5.49
N PHE A 268 3.36 -4.65 -5.62
CA PHE A 268 4.27 -3.89 -6.46
C PHE A 268 5.74 -4.12 -6.07
N PHE A 269 6.10 -3.94 -4.79
CA PHE A 269 7.46 -4.14 -4.29
C PHE A 269 7.96 -5.58 -4.51
N VAL A 270 7.12 -6.58 -4.23
CA VAL A 270 7.46 -7.99 -4.44
C VAL A 270 7.75 -8.26 -5.91
N PHE A 271 6.91 -7.75 -6.82
CA PHE A 271 7.14 -7.92 -8.26
C PHE A 271 8.36 -7.14 -8.76
N CYS A 272 8.61 -5.93 -8.27
CA CYS A 272 9.84 -5.18 -8.58
C CYS A 272 11.10 -5.95 -8.16
N ILE A 273 11.07 -6.62 -6.99
CA ILE A 273 12.18 -7.46 -6.54
C ILE A 273 12.36 -8.66 -7.49
N ILE A 274 11.28 -9.37 -7.82
CA ILE A 274 11.33 -10.52 -8.75
C ILE A 274 11.84 -10.08 -10.13
N ASP A 275 11.40 -8.93 -10.64
CA ASP A 275 11.91 -8.36 -11.89
C ASP A 275 13.39 -8.07 -11.82
N ILE A 276 13.89 -7.42 -10.76
CA ILE A 276 15.31 -7.15 -10.58
C ILE A 276 16.09 -8.47 -10.59
N MET A 277 15.61 -9.48 -9.85
CA MET A 277 16.22 -10.82 -9.84
C MET A 277 16.28 -11.44 -11.24
N TYR A 278 15.17 -11.35 -11.98
CA TYR A 278 15.06 -11.90 -13.32
C TYR A 278 15.94 -11.16 -14.34
N LEU A 279 15.99 -9.83 -14.27
CA LEU A 279 16.85 -9.00 -15.13
C LEU A 279 18.33 -9.28 -14.86
N ILE A 280 18.73 -9.43 -13.60
CA ILE A 280 20.10 -9.82 -13.27
C ILE A 280 20.41 -11.23 -13.79
N TYR A 281 19.48 -12.17 -13.65
CA TYR A 281 19.65 -13.51 -14.23
C TYR A 281 19.87 -13.45 -15.75
N LEU A 282 19.05 -12.68 -16.47
CA LEU A 282 19.23 -12.48 -17.92
C LEU A 282 20.57 -11.83 -18.27
N MET A 283 21.03 -10.90 -17.45
CA MET A 283 22.36 -10.31 -17.61
C MET A 283 23.49 -11.32 -17.42
N ILE A 284 23.30 -12.36 -16.59
CA ILE A 284 24.31 -13.42 -16.41
C ILE A 284 24.33 -14.35 -17.62
N GLU A 285 23.16 -14.69 -18.15
CA GLU A 285 23.02 -15.68 -19.22
C GLU A 285 23.46 -15.16 -20.60
N LEU A 286 23.18 -13.88 -20.89
CA LEU A 286 23.64 -13.25 -22.11
C LEU A 286 25.12 -12.84 -21.88
N GLU A 287 26.10 -13.38 -22.61
CA GLU A 287 27.52 -13.03 -22.33
C GLU A 287 27.98 -11.71 -22.98
N ASN A 288 27.13 -11.08 -23.80
CA ASN A 288 27.50 -9.93 -24.62
C ASN A 288 27.17 -8.59 -23.96
N VAL A 289 28.22 -7.88 -23.53
CA VAL A 289 28.17 -6.56 -22.88
C VAL A 289 27.27 -5.53 -23.59
N ILE A 290 27.36 -5.43 -24.92
CA ILE A 290 26.58 -4.46 -25.72
C ILE A 290 25.08 -4.79 -25.68
N LYS A 291 24.70 -6.06 -25.55
CA LYS A 291 23.29 -6.48 -25.44
C LYS A 291 22.71 -6.24 -24.04
N HIS A 292 23.51 -5.83 -23.05
CA HIS A 292 23.04 -5.60 -21.67
C HIS A 292 22.58 -4.17 -21.39
N VAL A 293 22.96 -3.20 -22.21
CA VAL A 293 22.56 -1.79 -22.00
C VAL A 293 21.04 -1.63 -21.76
N PRO A 294 20.14 -2.30 -22.52
CA PRO A 294 18.71 -2.26 -22.24
C PRO A 294 18.33 -2.79 -20.84
N LEU A 295 18.93 -3.91 -20.43
CA LEU A 295 18.64 -4.55 -19.15
C LEU A 295 19.09 -3.69 -17.96
N HIS A 296 20.25 -3.03 -18.08
CA HIS A 296 20.71 -2.08 -17.07
C HIS A 296 19.76 -0.90 -16.90
N ILE A 297 19.27 -0.35 -18.02
CA ILE A 297 18.34 0.79 -18.01
C ILE A 297 17.00 0.40 -17.37
N LEU A 298 16.52 -0.82 -17.60
CA LEU A 298 15.36 -1.38 -16.92
C LEU A 298 15.55 -1.52 -15.41
N ILE A 299 16.71 -2.02 -14.96
CA ILE A 299 17.02 -2.09 -13.53
C ILE A 299 17.04 -0.69 -12.92
N ILE A 300 17.71 0.27 -13.57
CA ILE A 300 17.78 1.66 -13.12
C ILE A 300 16.37 2.25 -13.00
N GLN A 301 15.50 2.02 -13.98
CA GLN A 301 14.12 2.48 -13.95
C GLN A 301 13.35 1.92 -12.74
N ILE A 302 13.41 0.60 -12.51
CA ILE A 302 12.73 -0.02 -11.37
C ILE A 302 13.25 0.60 -10.06
N VAL A 303 14.56 0.78 -9.93
CA VAL A 303 15.17 1.43 -8.76
C VAL A 303 14.66 2.87 -8.60
N VAL A 304 14.63 3.66 -9.67
CA VAL A 304 14.11 5.05 -9.62
C VAL A 304 12.65 5.09 -9.17
N PHE A 305 11.83 4.16 -9.67
CA PHE A 305 10.43 4.03 -9.27
C PHE A 305 10.25 3.68 -7.80
N LEU A 306 11.04 2.73 -7.27
CA LEU A 306 11.05 2.39 -5.85
C LEU A 306 11.50 3.59 -5.00
N MET A 307 12.55 4.28 -5.42
CA MET A 307 13.06 5.47 -4.73
C MET A 307 12.02 6.58 -4.65
N PHE A 308 11.25 6.80 -5.72
CA PHE A 308 10.23 7.85 -5.77
C PHE A 308 9.14 7.65 -4.70
N ILE A 309 8.67 6.41 -4.54
CA ILE A 309 7.68 6.07 -3.50
C ILE A 309 8.30 6.20 -2.10
N ILE A 310 9.52 5.70 -1.91
CA ILE A 310 10.20 5.75 -0.60
C ILE A 310 10.47 7.19 -0.16
N LEU A 311 10.90 8.06 -1.08
CA LEU A 311 11.12 9.48 -0.80
C LEU A 311 9.83 10.19 -0.41
N ALA A 312 8.73 9.94 -1.13
CA ALA A 312 7.43 10.50 -0.78
C ALA A 312 6.95 10.03 0.60
N ALA A 313 7.11 8.74 0.90
CA ALA A 313 6.76 8.16 2.20
C ALA A 313 7.61 8.76 3.34
N THR A 314 8.92 8.88 3.12
CA THR A 314 9.87 9.47 4.09
C THR A 314 9.54 10.93 4.36
N SER A 315 9.18 11.70 3.34
CA SER A 315 8.77 13.09 3.50
C SER A 315 7.56 13.25 4.43
N ILE A 316 6.57 12.36 4.36
CA ILE A 316 5.44 12.36 5.30
C ILE A 316 5.93 12.14 6.73
N ASN A 317 6.85 11.18 6.93
CA ASN A 317 7.40 10.88 8.25
C ASN A 317 8.14 12.09 8.85
N GLU A 318 8.94 12.79 8.05
CA GLU A 318 9.60 14.03 8.48
C GLU A 318 8.58 15.09 8.93
N LYS A 319 7.48 15.27 8.17
CA LYS A 319 6.41 16.22 8.56
C LYS A 319 5.68 15.78 9.83
N LYS A 320 5.47 14.48 10.03
CA LYS A 320 4.91 13.94 11.29
C LYS A 320 5.83 14.24 12.47
N ILE A 321 7.12 13.88 12.36
CA ILE A 321 8.12 14.11 13.43
C ILE A 321 8.23 15.59 13.79
N LYS A 322 8.12 16.50 12.82
CA LYS A 322 8.15 17.94 13.06
C LYS A 322 7.02 18.41 14.00
N ILE A 323 5.80 17.88 13.87
CA ILE A 323 4.69 18.18 14.80
C ILE A 323 5.05 17.78 16.24
N ILE A 324 5.69 16.62 16.39
CA ILE A 324 6.12 16.10 17.69
C ILE A 324 7.20 16.99 18.30
N SER A 325 8.10 17.51 17.46
CA SER A 325 9.12 18.46 17.90
C SER A 325 8.48 19.73 18.48
N TYR A 326 7.45 20.28 17.82
CA TYR A 326 6.71 21.44 18.34
C TYR A 326 6.06 21.16 19.70
N LEU A 327 5.44 19.98 19.84
CA LEU A 327 4.80 19.60 21.11
C LEU A 327 5.79 19.45 22.26
N ARG A 328 6.97 18.89 21.99
CA ARG A 328 8.02 18.72 22.99
C ARG A 328 8.65 20.06 23.39
N LEU A 329 8.64 21.05 22.50
CA LEU A 329 9.17 22.38 22.78
C LEU A 329 8.28 23.20 23.72
N ILE A 330 6.99 22.87 23.87
CA ILE A 330 6.08 23.57 24.79
C ILE A 330 6.41 23.15 26.23
N PRO A 331 7.04 24.03 27.05
CA PRO A 331 7.48 23.66 28.38
C PRO A 331 6.28 23.64 29.34
N ILE A 332 5.67 22.46 29.51
CA ILE A 332 4.49 22.26 30.38
C ILE A 332 4.73 22.78 31.81
N SER A 333 5.98 22.75 32.29
CA SER A 333 6.37 23.20 33.62
C SER A 333 6.33 24.72 33.83
N LYS A 334 6.45 25.52 32.77
CA LYS A 334 6.51 26.99 32.83
C LYS A 334 5.17 27.66 32.56
N LEU A 335 4.09 26.91 32.32
CA LEU A 335 2.78 27.50 32.14
C LEU A 335 2.26 28.13 33.46
N PRO A 336 1.73 29.37 33.42
CA PRO A 336 1.10 30.04 34.56
C PRO A 336 0.09 29.15 35.30
N VAL A 337 0.03 29.31 36.63
CA VAL A 337 -0.82 28.49 37.51
C VAL A 337 -2.32 28.62 37.16
N GLU A 338 -2.76 29.79 36.69
CA GLU A 338 -4.14 30.04 36.22
C GLU A 338 -4.49 29.25 34.94
N ILE A 339 -3.53 29.06 34.04
CA ILE A 339 -3.69 28.21 32.84
C ILE A 339 -3.60 26.73 33.22
N LYS A 340 -2.85 26.42 34.29
CA LYS A 340 -2.72 25.08 34.84
C LYS A 340 -4.00 24.63 35.55
N THR A 341 -4.75 25.55 36.17
CA THR A 341 -6.07 25.29 36.80
C THR A 341 -7.23 25.34 35.82
N GLN A 342 -7.11 26.01 34.65
CA GLN A 342 -7.83 25.63 33.40
C GLN A 342 -7.32 24.28 32.84
N LEU A 343 -7.29 23.29 33.74
CA LEU A 343 -6.67 21.96 33.75
C LEU A 343 -6.88 21.12 32.49
N ASN A 344 -7.83 21.48 31.63
CA ASN A 344 -8.06 20.83 30.36
C ASN A 344 -6.88 20.97 29.39
N LEU A 345 -6.17 22.10 29.30
CA LEU A 345 -5.15 22.27 28.25
C LEU A 345 -3.93 21.36 28.46
N ALA A 346 -3.37 21.33 29.67
CA ALA A 346 -2.20 20.49 29.97
C ALA A 346 -2.54 18.99 29.88
N LEU A 347 -3.74 18.58 30.31
CA LEU A 347 -4.22 17.21 30.13
C LEU A 347 -4.43 16.89 28.65
N LYS A 348 -5.00 17.80 27.86
CA LYS A 348 -5.17 17.65 26.41
C LYS A 348 -3.83 17.53 25.69
N ILE A 349 -2.82 18.31 26.07
CA ILE A 349 -1.47 18.20 25.51
C ILE A 349 -0.84 16.85 25.87
N LYS A 350 -1.00 16.38 27.13
CA LYS A 350 -0.53 15.04 27.53
C LYS A 350 -1.26 13.92 26.77
N MET A 351 -2.58 14.01 26.62
CA MET A 351 -3.37 13.06 25.84
C MET A 351 -2.96 13.10 24.36
N PHE A 352 -2.70 14.28 23.82
CA PHE A 352 -2.26 14.44 22.45
C PHE A 352 -0.86 13.88 22.21
N LEU A 353 0.08 14.14 23.13
CA LEU A 353 1.41 13.55 23.10
C LEU A 353 1.34 12.02 23.20
N TYR A 354 0.44 11.48 24.03
CA TYR A 354 0.19 10.05 24.12
C TYR A 354 -0.40 9.48 22.82
N GLN A 355 -1.41 10.13 22.24
CA GLN A 355 -1.99 9.76 20.95
C GLN A 355 -0.93 9.77 19.85
N ILE A 356 -0.10 10.80 19.81
CA ILE A 356 1.01 10.93 18.87
C ILE A 356 2.07 9.87 19.10
N SER A 357 2.41 9.56 20.35
CA SER A 357 3.36 8.49 20.66
C SER A 357 2.86 7.14 20.18
N LEU A 358 1.55 6.88 20.29
CA LEU A 358 0.93 5.68 19.76
C LEU A 358 0.98 5.68 18.21
N LEU A 359 0.67 6.83 17.60
CA LEU A 359 0.69 7.07 16.15
C LEU A 359 2.08 7.12 15.52
N ASN A 360 3.12 7.29 16.33
CA ASN A 360 4.51 7.24 15.90
C ASN A 360 4.95 5.82 15.53
N LEU A 361 4.22 4.80 16.00
CA LEU A 361 4.42 3.42 15.57
C LEU A 361 3.80 3.16 14.19
N ASP A 362 2.87 4.00 13.74
CA ASP A 362 2.23 3.91 12.44
C ASP A 362 3.13 4.58 11.38
N GLU A 363 4.21 3.90 10.99
CA GLU A 363 4.94 4.20 9.75
C GLU A 363 4.10 3.80 8.53
N ILE A 364 4.47 4.27 7.33
CA ILE A 364 3.85 3.75 6.10
C ILE A 364 4.28 2.31 5.96
N THR A 365 3.32 1.38 5.97
CA THR A 365 3.62 -0.05 5.84
C THR A 365 3.03 -0.62 4.57
N ALA A 366 3.76 -1.52 3.92
CA ALA A 366 3.25 -2.34 2.85
C ALA A 366 2.39 -3.48 3.46
N PHE A 367 1.14 -3.16 3.81
CA PHE A 367 0.19 -4.08 4.43
C PHE A 367 0.74 -4.76 5.71
N GLY A 368 1.49 -4.00 6.52
CA GLY A 368 2.10 -4.49 7.76
C GLY A 368 3.33 -5.39 7.62
N PHE A 369 3.80 -5.69 6.41
CA PHE A 369 4.97 -6.56 6.20
C PHE A 369 6.30 -5.84 6.42
N PHE A 370 6.45 -4.65 5.85
CA PHE A 370 7.64 -3.83 6.02
C PHE A 370 7.29 -2.34 5.95
N ASN A 371 8.12 -1.53 6.60
CA ASN A 371 7.98 -0.09 6.60
C ASN A 371 8.63 0.49 5.34
N ILE A 372 7.91 1.39 4.66
CA ILE A 372 8.39 2.09 3.48
C ILE A 372 9.14 3.33 3.95
N ASN A 373 10.41 3.14 4.28
CA ASN A 373 11.33 4.17 4.73
C ASN A 373 12.68 4.05 3.99
N LEU A 374 13.61 4.98 4.24
CA LEU A 374 14.93 4.96 3.61
C LEU A 374 15.75 3.68 3.91
N ASN A 375 15.46 2.96 5.00
CA ASN A 375 16.14 1.69 5.28
C ASN A 375 15.79 0.62 4.23
N LEU A 376 14.59 0.69 3.65
CA LEU A 376 14.20 -0.19 2.54
C LEU A 376 15.13 -0.02 1.33
N VAL A 377 15.59 1.20 1.06
CA VAL A 377 16.56 1.47 -0.03
C VAL A 377 17.86 0.72 0.23
N VAL A 378 18.37 0.79 1.47
CA VAL A 378 19.59 0.08 1.86
C VAL A 378 19.41 -1.42 1.68
N SER A 379 18.25 -1.98 2.04
CA SER A 379 17.94 -3.39 1.81
C SER A 379 17.91 -3.76 0.32
N VAL A 380 17.32 -2.92 -0.55
CA VAL A 380 17.31 -3.16 -2.01
C VAL A 380 18.73 -3.06 -2.59
N MET A 381 19.55 -2.11 -2.14
CA MET A 381 20.95 -1.99 -2.58
C MET A 381 21.80 -3.19 -2.13
N LEU A 382 21.57 -3.68 -0.91
CA LEU A 382 22.21 -4.90 -0.41
C LEU A 382 21.79 -6.11 -1.24
N LEU A 383 20.52 -6.20 -1.63
CA LEU A 383 20.02 -7.25 -2.52
C LEU A 383 20.75 -7.22 -3.88
N ILE A 384 20.84 -6.04 -4.52
CA ILE A 384 21.57 -5.87 -5.79
C ILE A 384 23.05 -6.26 -5.63
N THR A 385 23.66 -5.90 -4.50
CA THR A 385 25.05 -6.24 -4.18
C THR A 385 25.22 -7.75 -4.00
N GLY A 386 24.32 -8.41 -3.27
CA GLY A 386 24.29 -9.87 -3.11
C GLY A 386 24.09 -10.60 -4.44
N PHE A 387 23.32 -10.05 -5.37
CA PHE A 387 23.23 -10.60 -6.71
C PHE A 387 24.50 -10.37 -7.54
N SER A 388 25.13 -9.20 -7.41
CA SER A 388 26.42 -8.94 -8.06
C SER A 388 27.51 -9.90 -7.57
N THR A 389 27.52 -10.29 -6.29
CA THR A 389 28.47 -11.29 -5.78
C THR A 389 28.15 -12.69 -6.28
N ILE A 390 26.88 -13.09 -6.36
CA ILE A 390 26.46 -14.33 -7.02
C ILE A 390 26.93 -14.35 -8.48
N MET A 391 26.82 -13.21 -9.19
CA MET A 391 27.30 -13.06 -10.56
C MET A 391 28.82 -13.21 -10.67
N GLN A 392 29.60 -12.63 -9.75
CA GLN A 392 31.06 -12.83 -9.70
C GLN A 392 31.43 -14.31 -9.49
N MET A 393 30.58 -15.05 -8.77
CA MET A 393 30.74 -16.49 -8.57
C MET A 393 30.19 -17.35 -9.72
N LYS A 394 29.84 -16.81 -10.90
CA LYS A 394 29.22 -17.58 -12.00
C LYS A 394 29.98 -18.87 -12.39
N ASN A 395 31.31 -18.84 -12.30
CA ASN A 395 32.18 -19.97 -12.65
C ASN A 395 32.42 -20.92 -11.47
N HIS A 396 31.84 -20.66 -10.30
CA HIS A 396 31.98 -21.52 -9.14
C HIS A 396 31.29 -22.87 -9.41
N PRO A 397 31.93 -24.01 -9.10
CA PRO A 397 31.41 -25.35 -9.45
C PRO A 397 30.00 -25.62 -8.92
N ILE A 398 29.63 -25.04 -7.77
CA ILE A 398 28.27 -25.13 -7.20
C ILE A 398 27.24 -24.41 -8.09
N ILE A 399 27.57 -23.22 -8.58
CA ILE A 399 26.69 -22.43 -9.45
C ILE A 399 26.55 -23.10 -10.82
N LEU A 400 27.64 -23.59 -11.39
CA LEU A 400 27.60 -24.37 -12.63
C LEU A 400 26.72 -25.61 -12.50
N LYS A 401 26.83 -26.35 -11.39
CA LYS A 401 25.99 -27.54 -11.11
C LYS A 401 24.51 -27.18 -10.96
N THR A 402 24.20 -26.07 -10.29
CA THR A 402 22.80 -25.61 -10.14
C THR A 402 22.21 -25.12 -11.46
N VAL A 403 22.98 -24.41 -12.30
CA VAL A 403 22.56 -24.03 -13.66
C VAL A 403 22.30 -25.27 -14.52
N ALA A 404 23.18 -26.27 -14.50
CA ALA A 404 23.00 -27.52 -15.25
C ALA A 404 21.72 -28.27 -14.83
N ASN A 405 21.48 -28.38 -13.52
CA ASN A 405 20.26 -28.98 -12.98
C ASN A 405 19.01 -28.19 -13.38
N THR A 406 19.08 -26.85 -13.37
CA THR A 406 17.97 -25.98 -13.75
C THR A 406 17.64 -26.11 -15.24
N LYS A 407 18.66 -26.16 -16.13
CA LYS A 407 18.47 -26.42 -17.56
C LYS A 407 17.85 -27.80 -17.82
N MET A 408 18.28 -28.82 -17.08
CA MET A 408 17.71 -30.17 -17.16
C MET A 408 16.24 -30.19 -16.70
N PHE A 409 15.95 -29.51 -15.58
CA PHE A 409 14.59 -29.38 -15.08
C PHE A 409 13.71 -28.63 -16.08
N HIS A 410 14.19 -27.51 -16.65
CA HIS A 410 13.46 -26.73 -17.66
C HIS A 410 13.13 -27.55 -18.91
N LYS A 411 14.07 -28.34 -19.44
CA LYS A 411 13.80 -29.27 -20.56
C LYS A 411 12.71 -30.27 -20.21
N ASN A 412 12.77 -30.88 -19.03
CA ASN A 412 11.76 -31.84 -18.57
C ASN A 412 10.39 -31.18 -18.32
N TRP A 413 10.39 -29.92 -17.88
CA TRP A 413 9.19 -29.14 -17.61
C TRP A 413 8.48 -28.68 -18.89
N ILE A 414 9.24 -28.24 -19.90
CA ILE A 414 8.70 -27.95 -21.24
C ILE A 414 8.03 -29.20 -21.83
N LEU A 415 8.67 -30.37 -21.67
CA LEU A 415 8.14 -31.65 -22.16
C LEU A 415 6.83 -32.08 -21.47
N SER A 416 6.59 -31.61 -20.25
CA SER A 416 5.48 -32.06 -19.42
C SER A 416 4.14 -31.38 -19.74
N GLY A 417 4.11 -30.27 -20.48
CA GLY A 417 2.88 -29.50 -20.78
C GLY A 417 2.09 -28.98 -19.55
N ALA A 418 2.57 -29.20 -18.32
CA ALA A 418 1.84 -29.00 -17.08
C ALA A 418 1.70 -27.53 -16.64
N MET A 419 2.38 -26.62 -17.35
CA MET A 419 2.39 -25.19 -17.03
C MET A 419 1.01 -24.55 -17.17
N ASN A 420 0.20 -25.02 -18.12
CA ASN A 420 -1.14 -24.48 -18.39
C ASN A 420 -2.13 -24.77 -17.26
N VAL A 421 -2.04 -25.94 -16.62
CA VAL A 421 -2.99 -26.36 -15.58
C VAL A 421 -2.63 -25.75 -14.23
N LEU A 422 -1.35 -25.71 -13.87
CA LEU A 422 -0.93 -25.23 -12.54
C LEU A 422 -1.04 -23.71 -12.41
N ILE A 423 -0.73 -22.95 -13.46
CA ILE A 423 -0.87 -21.48 -13.43
C ILE A 423 -2.34 -21.08 -13.51
N LEU A 424 -3.15 -21.74 -14.34
CA LEU A 424 -4.59 -21.51 -14.35
C LEU A 424 -5.21 -21.88 -13.01
N GLN A 425 -4.79 -23.00 -12.39
CA GLN A 425 -5.21 -23.37 -11.04
C GLN A 425 -4.70 -22.40 -9.98
N CYS A 426 -3.46 -21.91 -10.02
CA CYS A 426 -2.97 -20.93 -9.06
C CYS A 426 -3.67 -19.58 -9.23
N CYS A 427 -3.92 -19.13 -10.46
CA CYS A 427 -4.71 -17.92 -10.72
C CYS A 427 -6.15 -18.09 -10.23
N VAL A 428 -6.81 -19.22 -10.52
CA VAL A 428 -8.17 -19.53 -10.05
C VAL A 428 -8.23 -19.71 -8.54
N PHE A 429 -7.24 -20.35 -7.92
CA PHE A 429 -7.16 -20.60 -6.48
C PHE A 429 -6.84 -19.32 -5.70
N PHE A 430 -5.97 -18.46 -6.23
CA PHE A 430 -5.71 -17.14 -5.66
C PHE A 430 -6.93 -16.21 -5.84
N PHE A 431 -7.63 -16.30 -6.97
CA PHE A 431 -8.90 -15.60 -7.19
C PHE A 431 -10.00 -16.09 -6.21
N LEU A 432 -10.12 -17.41 -6.00
CA LEU A 432 -11.04 -18.02 -5.04
C LEU A 432 -10.71 -17.64 -3.59
N CYS A 433 -9.45 -17.77 -3.16
CA CYS A 433 -9.02 -17.39 -1.81
C CYS A 433 -9.21 -15.89 -1.52
N LEU A 434 -9.15 -15.03 -2.53
CA LEU A 434 -9.37 -13.59 -2.38
C LEU A 434 -10.83 -13.18 -2.48
N CYS A 435 -11.66 -13.89 -3.25
CA CYS A 435 -13.11 -13.69 -3.30
C CYS A 435 -13.81 -14.15 -2.01
N THR A 436 -13.28 -15.14 -1.28
CA THR A 436 -13.86 -15.65 -0.03
C THR A 436 -13.36 -14.92 1.22
N GLY A 437 -12.93 -13.66 1.09
CA GLY A 437 -12.45 -12.82 2.21
C GLY A 437 -13.48 -12.49 3.30
N GLU A 438 -14.72 -12.97 3.17
CA GLU A 438 -15.71 -13.03 4.24
C GLU A 438 -16.11 -14.50 4.45
N SER A 439 -16.20 -14.89 5.72
CA SER A 439 -16.42 -16.27 6.18
C SER A 439 -17.66 -16.92 5.57
N VAL A 440 -17.47 -17.69 4.50
CA VAL A 440 -18.47 -18.63 3.99
C VAL A 440 -17.95 -20.03 4.28
N GLU A 441 -18.71 -20.80 5.07
CA GLU A 441 -18.47 -22.23 5.29
C GLU A 441 -18.49 -22.96 3.94
N ILE A 442 -17.35 -23.53 3.55
CA ILE A 442 -17.23 -24.31 2.31
C ILE A 442 -17.82 -25.71 2.56
N PRO A 443 -18.71 -26.23 1.69
CA PRO A 443 -19.25 -27.58 1.83
C PRO A 443 -18.18 -28.65 1.54
N LEU A 444 -18.27 -29.74 2.31
CA LEU A 444 -17.30 -30.84 2.47
C LEU A 444 -17.04 -31.72 1.22
N GLN A 445 -17.32 -31.28 0.00
CA GLN A 445 -17.31 -32.15 -1.19
C GLN A 445 -16.05 -32.13 -2.07
N PHE A 446 -15.01 -31.36 -1.74
CA PHE A 446 -13.77 -31.31 -2.53
C PHE A 446 -12.60 -32.16 -2.01
N GLN A 447 -12.81 -33.07 -1.05
CA GLN A 447 -11.75 -33.92 -0.49
C GLN A 447 -11.44 -35.22 -1.27
N THR A 448 -12.12 -35.52 -2.39
CA THR A 448 -12.03 -36.85 -3.04
C THR A 448 -11.42 -36.87 -4.46
N MET A 449 -10.51 -35.95 -4.79
CA MET A 449 -9.61 -36.13 -5.95
C MET A 449 -8.15 -35.95 -5.55
N GLY A 450 -7.65 -36.91 -4.76
CA GLY A 450 -6.22 -37.14 -4.57
C GLY A 450 -5.72 -38.19 -5.57
N VAL A 451 -4.92 -37.76 -6.54
CA VAL A 451 -4.19 -38.64 -7.47
C VAL A 451 -3.20 -39.50 -6.66
N VAL A 452 -3.44 -40.81 -6.68
CA VAL A 452 -2.52 -41.83 -6.17
C VAL A 452 -1.37 -41.97 -7.16
N SER A 453 -0.16 -41.56 -6.74
CA SER A 453 1.08 -41.99 -7.38
C SER A 453 2.10 -42.36 -6.30
N CYS A 454 1.98 -43.57 -5.77
CA CYS A 454 2.98 -44.18 -4.91
C CYS A 454 4.19 -44.61 -5.74
N ARG A 455 5.29 -43.85 -5.68
CA ARG A 455 6.61 -44.36 -6.05
C ARG A 455 7.30 -44.90 -4.80
N LYS A 456 7.46 -46.22 -4.78
CA LYS A 456 8.12 -47.03 -3.74
C LYS A 456 9.61 -46.63 -3.65
N MET A 457 10.04 -45.95 -2.58
CA MET A 457 11.44 -45.83 -2.21
C MET A 457 11.71 -46.75 -1.02
N ASN A 458 12.58 -47.75 -1.24
CA ASN A 458 13.09 -48.66 -0.21
C ASN A 458 14.03 -47.89 0.72
N LEU A 459 13.61 -47.68 1.98
CA LEU A 459 14.49 -47.27 3.07
C LEU A 459 14.54 -48.39 4.10
N ARG A 460 15.77 -48.93 4.29
CA ARG A 460 16.15 -49.90 5.32
C ARG A 460 15.76 -49.38 6.70
N ARG A 461 15.03 -50.21 7.46
CA ARG A 461 14.75 -50.00 8.88
C ARG A 461 15.99 -50.34 9.71
N GLU A 462 16.57 -49.34 10.36
CA GLU A 462 17.36 -49.55 11.58
C GLU A 462 16.52 -49.24 12.82
N LYS A 463 16.66 -50.08 13.84
CA LYS A 463 15.87 -50.09 15.09
C LYS A 463 16.27 -48.91 16.01
N PRO A 464 15.33 -48.29 16.75
CA PRO A 464 15.67 -47.27 17.73
C PRO A 464 16.13 -47.89 19.06
N LYS A 465 17.29 -47.45 19.56
CA LYS A 465 17.70 -47.59 20.95
C LYS A 465 17.07 -46.45 21.77
N LYS A 466 16.36 -46.80 22.85
CA LYS A 466 16.04 -45.90 23.97
C LYS A 466 17.31 -45.66 24.80
N ILE A 467 17.47 -44.45 25.35
CA ILE A 467 17.59 -44.18 26.81
C ILE A 467 18.08 -42.74 27.11
N LEU A 468 17.40 -42.14 28.11
CA LEU A 468 17.71 -41.05 29.05
C LEU A 468 17.99 -39.61 28.57
N GLY A 469 17.00 -38.74 28.82
CA GLY A 469 16.98 -37.89 30.03
C GLY A 469 17.89 -36.66 30.08
N LYS A 470 17.29 -35.46 30.04
CA LYS A 470 17.57 -34.35 30.98
C LYS A 470 16.53 -33.22 30.81
N THR A 471 15.85 -32.93 31.91
CA THR A 471 14.94 -31.80 32.13
C THR A 471 15.75 -30.50 32.26
N GLY A 472 15.38 -29.48 31.49
CA GLY A 472 15.89 -28.12 31.62
C GLY A 472 14.72 -27.14 31.72
N ILE A 473 14.64 -26.47 32.86
CA ILE A 473 13.69 -25.41 33.19
C ILE A 473 14.06 -24.16 32.39
N PHE A 474 13.10 -23.58 31.65
CA PHE A 474 13.19 -22.21 31.14
C PHE A 474 11.92 -21.45 31.49
N THR A 475 12.14 -20.23 31.96
CA THR A 475 11.21 -19.30 32.58
C THR A 475 10.23 -18.71 31.57
N GLN A 476 8.95 -18.67 31.96
CA GLN A 476 7.89 -17.91 31.31
C GLN A 476 8.11 -16.41 31.49
N ASN A 477 8.04 -15.65 30.40
CA ASN A 477 7.53 -14.28 30.44
C ASN A 477 6.95 -13.87 29.07
N GLN A 478 5.86 -13.10 29.14
CA GLN A 478 5.07 -12.50 28.04
C GLN A 478 4.03 -13.39 27.34
N PHE A 479 2.85 -13.48 27.94
CA PHE A 479 1.60 -13.77 27.23
C PHE A 479 0.99 -12.47 26.70
N SER A 480 1.00 -12.30 25.38
CA SER A 480 0.06 -11.45 24.66
C SER A 480 -1.23 -12.24 24.46
N THR A 481 -2.37 -11.64 24.79
CA THR A 481 -3.70 -12.22 24.59
C THR A 481 -4.02 -12.39 23.11
N LYS A 482 -3.70 -13.57 22.57
CA LYS A 482 -4.35 -14.13 21.37
C LYS A 482 -4.81 -15.55 21.70
N SER A 483 -6.06 -15.83 21.34
CA SER A 483 -6.71 -17.13 21.48
C SER A 483 -5.81 -18.26 20.95
N ILE A 484 -5.49 -19.21 21.83
CA ILE A 484 -4.73 -20.42 21.48
C ILE A 484 -5.72 -21.46 20.95
N PHE A 485 -5.50 -21.92 19.72
CA PHE A 485 -6.15 -23.12 19.19
C PHE A 485 -5.17 -24.28 19.33
N LEU A 486 -5.55 -25.32 20.06
CA LEU A 486 -4.80 -26.58 20.15
C LEU A 486 -5.49 -27.63 19.29
N TYR A 487 -4.74 -28.21 18.35
CA TYR A 487 -5.17 -29.36 17.56
C TYR A 487 -4.66 -30.65 18.21
N GLY A 488 -5.59 -31.45 18.74
CA GLY A 488 -5.33 -32.83 19.15
C GLY A 488 -5.85 -33.77 18.08
N CYS A 489 -4.97 -34.57 17.45
CA CYS A 489 -5.37 -35.61 16.51
C CYS A 489 -5.25 -36.97 17.19
N ASN A 490 -6.37 -37.70 17.31
CA ASN A 490 -6.40 -39.03 17.89
C ASN A 490 -6.32 -40.07 16.76
N SER A 491 -5.21 -40.82 16.69
CA SER A 491 -4.88 -41.68 15.53
C SER A 491 -5.74 -42.94 15.37
N LYS A 492 -6.70 -43.19 16.28
CA LYS A 492 -7.55 -44.39 16.25
C LYS A 492 -8.99 -44.15 15.82
N THR A 493 -9.43 -42.91 15.77
CA THR A 493 -10.80 -42.56 15.37
C THR A 493 -10.68 -41.29 14.54
N ASN A 494 -10.92 -41.36 13.22
CA ASN A 494 -10.83 -40.23 12.29
C ASN A 494 -11.92 -39.16 12.55
N HIS A 495 -11.93 -38.60 13.75
CA HIS A 495 -12.81 -37.51 14.17
C HIS A 495 -11.97 -36.45 14.89
N CYS A 496 -11.86 -35.28 14.28
CA CYS A 496 -11.36 -34.08 14.94
C CYS A 496 -12.50 -33.44 15.73
N LYS A 497 -12.32 -33.22 17.03
CA LYS A 497 -13.24 -32.41 17.85
C LYS A 497 -12.65 -31.02 18.07
N TYR A 498 -13.46 -30.00 17.82
CA TYR A 498 -13.18 -28.62 18.21
C TYR A 498 -13.54 -28.41 19.68
N LEU A 499 -12.61 -27.89 20.46
CA LEU A 499 -12.87 -27.37 21.80
C LEU A 499 -12.61 -25.86 21.80
N LYS A 500 -13.70 -25.09 21.91
CA LYS A 500 -13.67 -23.63 22.06
C LYS A 500 -13.73 -23.30 23.54
N PHE A 501 -12.62 -22.82 24.11
CA PHE A 501 -12.63 -22.25 25.45
C PHE A 501 -12.99 -20.77 25.39
N SER A 502 -14.07 -20.39 26.09
CA SER A 502 -14.41 -19.00 26.35
C SER A 502 -13.80 -18.59 27.70
N PRO A 503 -13.06 -17.47 27.80
CA PRO A 503 -12.50 -17.05 29.07
C PRO A 503 -13.58 -16.31 29.88
N ASN A 504 -14.31 -17.02 30.72
CA ASN A 504 -15.04 -16.40 31.83
C ASN A 504 -14.10 -16.26 33.02
N ILE A 505 -13.67 -15.03 33.29
CA ILE A 505 -12.94 -14.66 34.50
C ILE A 505 -13.95 -14.63 35.65
N TYR A 506 -13.98 -15.68 36.47
CA TYR A 506 -14.53 -15.59 37.83
C TYR A 506 -13.38 -15.22 38.77
N VAL A 507 -13.46 -14.02 39.35
CA VAL A 507 -12.65 -13.63 40.50
C VAL A 507 -13.12 -14.47 41.69
N LYS A 508 -12.29 -15.40 42.15
CA LYS A 508 -12.48 -16.08 43.44
C LYS A 508 -11.41 -15.58 44.40
N LYS A 509 -11.84 -14.86 45.44
CA LYS A 509 -11.03 -14.47 46.59
C LYS A 509 -10.57 -15.72 47.35
N SER A 510 -9.27 -15.81 47.61
CA SER A 510 -8.67 -16.36 48.83
C SER A 510 -7.30 -15.71 48.99
#